data_AF-A0A660Q8M3-F1
#
_entry.id   AF-A0A660Q8M3-F1
#
_cell.length_a   1.000
_cell.length_b   1.000
_cell.length_c   1.000
_cell.angle_alpha   90.00
_cell.angle_beta   90.00
_cell.angle_gamma   90.00
#
_symmetry.space_group_name_H-M   'P 1'
#
loop_
_entity.id
_entity.type
_entity.pdbx_description
1 polymer ?
#
loop_
_entity_poly.entity_id
_entity_poly.type
_entity_poly.pdbx_seq_one_letter_code
_entity_poly.pdbx_strand_id
1 'polypeptide(L)'
;MNKVKILVGFGLISYVCCALAIDSCPQWADSEVFAINKEPAHAFSLVFPNEKSARPEPNWENPFAASSRYKILNGQWKFKWVENPSSAPVDFYRSGYDVSGWDEIPVPLPWQLAGYGQLYYFNASLPMVGDPRNRVEPVQDQADDGGGDMLVNAKVPADFLEAAMARWVPTLWNPAGSYRRTFTVPNDWKRKRVVLHFSGVKSAFTCWVNGKEVGYSQDSFSASEFDITSYLQPGENMLAVQVIRWSDGTYQEIQDMIRMSGIFRDVYLFATPKAHIGDFRIEANVAESLDRATFSVDVELRNTASRPASGRSVEVELIDAAGKPVSLESATVPSVSPESSVETVLRASIDQPLLWHPEHPHLYTALIKLMRDGKVEEVIRQDVAFRRFDWD
;
A
#
# COMPACT_ATOMS: atom_id res chain seq x y z
N MET A 1 -20.79 -44.94 70.50
CA MET A 1 -22.10 -45.03 69.82
C MET A 1 -22.37 -43.72 69.10
N ASN A 2 -22.85 -43.82 67.87
CA ASN A 2 -23.45 -42.79 67.01
C ASN A 2 -22.52 -41.77 66.33
N LYS A 3 -22.30 -42.06 65.04
CA LYS A 3 -21.87 -41.14 63.98
C LYS A 3 -22.97 -40.09 63.75
N VAL A 4 -22.62 -38.81 63.74
CA VAL A 4 -23.45 -37.75 63.15
C VAL A 4 -22.70 -37.20 61.94
N LYS A 5 -23.29 -37.39 60.75
CA LYS A 5 -22.85 -36.78 59.50
C LYS A 5 -23.39 -35.36 59.45
N ILE A 6 -22.53 -34.36 59.33
CA ILE A 6 -22.92 -33.00 58.95
C ILE A 6 -22.50 -32.81 57.49
N LEU A 7 -23.53 -32.57 56.67
CA LEU A 7 -23.46 -32.30 55.25
C LEU A 7 -23.05 -30.83 55.07
N VAL A 8 -21.86 -30.56 54.55
CA VAL A 8 -21.46 -29.20 54.14
C VAL A 8 -21.81 -29.04 52.66
N GLY A 9 -22.87 -28.26 52.39
CA GLY A 9 -23.23 -27.88 51.04
C GLY A 9 -22.20 -26.89 50.49
N PHE A 10 -21.49 -27.28 49.44
CA PHE A 10 -20.73 -26.35 48.62
C PHE A 10 -21.71 -25.61 47.70
N GLY A 11 -22.00 -24.36 48.01
CA GLY A 11 -22.64 -23.45 47.07
C GLY A 11 -21.66 -23.14 45.93
N LEU A 12 -21.96 -23.60 44.72
CA LEU A 12 -21.32 -23.10 43.51
C LEU A 12 -21.76 -21.65 43.30
N ILE A 13 -20.91 -20.70 43.64
CA ILE A 13 -21.03 -19.33 43.13
C ILE A 13 -20.57 -19.40 41.67
N SER A 14 -21.52 -19.45 40.76
CA SER A 14 -21.28 -19.27 39.33
C SER A 14 -20.81 -17.82 39.12
N TYR A 15 -19.50 -17.64 38.94
CA TYR A 15 -18.99 -16.42 38.32
C TYR A 15 -19.42 -16.45 36.86
N VAL A 16 -20.56 -15.83 36.57
CA VAL A 16 -20.86 -15.37 35.22
C VAL A 16 -19.88 -14.24 34.95
N CYS A 17 -18.73 -14.59 34.38
CA CYS A 17 -17.83 -13.61 33.80
C CYS A 17 -18.52 -13.08 32.55
N CYS A 18 -19.33 -12.03 32.73
CA CYS A 18 -19.69 -11.15 31.61
C CYS A 18 -18.37 -10.55 31.13
N ALA A 19 -17.77 -11.16 30.10
CA ALA A 19 -16.78 -10.47 29.30
C ALA A 19 -17.52 -9.29 28.68
N LEU A 20 -17.31 -8.10 29.26
CA LEU A 20 -17.61 -6.87 28.57
C LEU A 20 -16.83 -6.94 27.26
N ALA A 21 -17.54 -7.06 26.13
CA ALA A 21 -16.95 -6.78 24.84
C ALA A 21 -16.52 -5.31 24.92
N ILE A 22 -15.22 -5.10 25.14
CA ILE A 22 -14.61 -3.81 24.82
C ILE A 22 -14.87 -3.68 23.33
N ASP A 23 -15.77 -2.77 22.93
CA ASP A 23 -15.90 -2.36 21.54
C ASP A 23 -14.52 -1.85 21.15
N SER A 24 -13.75 -2.69 20.46
CA SER A 24 -12.42 -2.35 19.99
C SER A 24 -12.56 -1.17 19.04
N CYS A 25 -11.79 -0.10 19.26
CA CYS A 25 -11.71 1.01 18.34
C CYS A 25 -11.48 0.48 16.91
N PRO A 26 -12.27 0.88 15.91
CA PRO A 26 -12.05 0.41 14.55
C PRO A 26 -10.70 0.90 14.02
N GLN A 27 -10.05 0.12 13.15
CA GLN A 27 -8.70 0.41 12.61
C GLN A 27 -8.54 1.83 12.05
N TRP A 28 -9.62 2.41 11.50
CA TRP A 28 -9.63 3.76 10.94
C TRP A 28 -9.77 4.89 11.97
N ALA A 29 -9.94 4.56 13.24
CA ALA A 29 -9.92 5.50 14.35
C ALA A 29 -8.83 5.14 15.38
N ASP A 30 -7.91 4.24 15.03
CA ASP A 30 -6.80 3.83 15.89
C ASP A 30 -5.48 4.35 15.31
N SER A 31 -4.96 5.42 15.90
CA SER A 31 -3.71 6.04 15.47
C SER A 31 -2.46 5.17 15.66
N GLU A 32 -2.54 4.09 16.44
CA GLU A 32 -1.45 3.12 16.58
C GLU A 32 -1.41 2.15 15.38
N VAL A 33 -2.49 2.11 14.58
CA VAL A 33 -2.65 1.21 13.44
C VAL A 33 -2.83 2.03 12.15
N PHE A 34 -1.71 2.27 11.46
CA PHE A 34 -1.74 2.91 10.14
C PHE A 34 -1.62 1.91 8.98
N ALA A 35 -1.17 0.69 9.24
CA ALA A 35 -1.05 -0.37 8.24
C ALA A 35 -1.08 -1.77 8.89
N ILE A 36 -1.63 -2.75 8.17
CA ILE A 36 -1.62 -4.17 8.54
C ILE A 36 -1.21 -4.96 7.30
N ASN A 37 -0.17 -5.79 7.41
CA ASN A 37 0.36 -6.64 6.34
C ASN A 37 0.76 -5.89 5.05
N LYS A 38 0.94 -4.56 5.10
CA LYS A 38 1.48 -3.77 3.99
C LYS A 38 2.96 -4.10 3.82
N GLU A 39 3.39 -4.28 2.58
CA GLU A 39 4.80 -4.50 2.25
C GLU A 39 5.64 -3.28 2.66
N PRO A 40 6.92 -3.48 3.06
CA PRO A 40 7.84 -2.38 3.30
C PRO A 40 7.96 -1.48 2.06
N ALA A 41 8.07 -0.17 2.29
CA ALA A 41 8.34 0.76 1.20
C ALA A 41 9.64 0.40 0.47
N HIS A 42 9.64 0.61 -0.86
CA HIS A 42 10.78 0.38 -1.73
C HIS A 42 10.71 1.34 -2.92
N ALA A 43 11.80 1.45 -3.68
CA ALA A 43 11.82 2.19 -4.93
C ALA A 43 10.79 1.61 -5.92
N PHE A 44 10.01 2.47 -6.57
CA PHE A 44 9.14 2.05 -7.66
C PHE A 44 10.01 1.43 -8.77
N SER A 45 9.58 0.27 -9.26
CA SER A 45 10.25 -0.40 -10.37
C SER A 45 9.26 -1.02 -11.34
N LEU A 46 9.68 -1.05 -12.61
CA LEU A 46 9.09 -1.90 -13.62
C LEU A 46 9.82 -3.24 -13.63
N VAL A 47 9.11 -4.30 -13.24
CA VAL A 47 9.62 -5.67 -13.18
C VAL A 47 9.36 -6.38 -14.51
N PHE A 48 10.42 -6.82 -15.17
CA PHE A 48 10.36 -7.53 -16.44
C PHE A 48 10.83 -8.98 -16.33
N PRO A 49 10.28 -9.89 -17.15
CA PRO A 49 10.72 -11.28 -17.17
C PRO A 49 12.07 -11.49 -17.88
N ASN A 50 12.51 -10.54 -18.73
CA ASN A 50 13.74 -10.61 -19.51
C ASN A 50 14.14 -9.24 -20.07
N GLU A 51 15.38 -9.15 -20.57
CA GLU A 51 15.94 -7.93 -21.15
C GLU A 51 15.19 -7.44 -22.40
N LYS A 52 14.70 -8.35 -23.24
CA LYS A 52 14.01 -7.98 -24.49
C LYS A 52 12.78 -7.12 -24.21
N SER A 53 12.03 -7.42 -23.15
CA SER A 53 10.90 -6.60 -22.69
C SER A 53 11.31 -5.35 -21.91
N ALA A 54 12.49 -5.34 -21.29
CA ALA A 54 12.95 -4.24 -20.43
C ALA A 54 13.74 -3.14 -21.18
N ARG A 55 14.34 -3.46 -22.33
CA ARG A 55 15.18 -2.52 -23.09
C ARG A 55 14.42 -1.38 -23.78
N PRO A 56 13.24 -1.60 -24.38
CA PRO A 56 12.51 -0.51 -25.02
C PRO A 56 12.13 0.58 -24.01
N GLU A 57 12.07 1.83 -24.47
CA GLU A 57 11.47 2.92 -23.70
C GLU A 57 10.01 2.57 -23.33
N PRO A 58 9.65 2.63 -22.03
CA PRO A 58 8.28 2.37 -21.62
C PRO A 58 7.32 3.42 -22.17
N ASN A 59 6.13 2.97 -22.57
CA ASN A 59 5.03 3.89 -22.80
C ASN A 59 4.56 4.43 -21.44
N TRP A 60 4.85 5.68 -21.10
CA TRP A 60 4.50 6.24 -19.79
C TRP A 60 2.99 6.40 -19.54
N GLU A 61 2.15 6.28 -20.56
CA GLU A 61 0.69 6.16 -20.37
C GLU A 61 0.27 4.78 -19.86
N ASN A 62 1.06 3.74 -20.15
CA ASN A 62 0.87 2.37 -19.65
C ASN A 62 2.24 1.66 -19.56
N PRO A 63 3.07 2.00 -18.57
CA PRO A 63 4.46 1.55 -18.51
C PRO A 63 4.59 0.04 -18.31
N PHE A 64 3.52 -0.58 -17.84
CA PHE A 64 3.42 -2.00 -17.56
C PHE A 64 3.12 -2.85 -18.80
N ALA A 65 2.69 -2.25 -19.91
CA ALA A 65 2.22 -2.96 -21.10
C ALA A 65 3.27 -3.90 -21.73
N ALA A 66 4.55 -3.54 -21.60
CA ALA A 66 5.66 -4.33 -22.15
C ALA A 66 6.03 -5.54 -21.28
N SER A 67 5.55 -5.62 -20.03
CA SER A 67 5.90 -6.69 -19.11
C SER A 67 4.74 -7.67 -18.90
N SER A 68 5.01 -8.96 -19.13
CA SER A 68 4.08 -10.03 -18.75
C SER A 68 3.96 -10.23 -17.24
N ARG A 69 4.71 -9.47 -16.42
CA ARG A 69 4.64 -9.49 -14.96
C ARG A 69 3.53 -8.64 -14.39
N TYR A 70 2.81 -7.85 -15.18
CA TYR A 70 1.78 -6.94 -14.66
C TYR A 70 0.39 -7.28 -15.19
N LYS A 71 -0.62 -6.99 -14.37
CA LYS A 71 -2.03 -7.08 -14.74
C LYS A 71 -2.81 -5.92 -14.12
N ILE A 72 -3.26 -4.99 -14.95
CA ILE A 72 -4.13 -3.89 -14.53
C ILE A 72 -5.50 -4.42 -14.04
N LEU A 73 -5.98 -3.87 -12.93
CA LEU A 73 -7.30 -4.13 -12.33
C LEU A 73 -8.20 -2.89 -12.38
N ASN A 74 -7.88 -1.89 -13.22
CA ASN A 74 -8.74 -0.74 -13.53
C ASN A 74 -9.94 -1.12 -14.41
N GLY A 75 -11.00 -0.32 -14.40
CA GLY A 75 -12.26 -0.54 -15.11
C GLY A 75 -13.46 -0.54 -14.17
N GLN A 76 -14.56 -1.18 -14.56
CA GLN A 76 -15.79 -1.22 -13.75
C GLN A 76 -15.68 -2.20 -12.57
N TRP A 77 -16.05 -1.72 -11.38
CA TRP A 77 -16.14 -2.51 -10.16
C TRP A 77 -17.56 -2.42 -9.61
N LYS A 78 -18.05 -3.50 -8.98
CA LYS A 78 -19.29 -3.44 -8.20
C LYS A 78 -19.10 -2.51 -7.01
N PHE A 79 -20.06 -1.63 -6.77
CA PHE A 79 -19.93 -0.57 -5.79
C PHE A 79 -21.18 -0.38 -4.94
N LYS A 80 -20.99 -0.22 -3.64
CA LYS A 80 -22.03 0.18 -2.70
C LYS A 80 -21.53 1.30 -1.81
N TRP A 81 -22.19 2.44 -1.88
CA TRP A 81 -21.95 3.59 -1.03
C TRP A 81 -22.97 3.64 0.11
N VAL A 82 -22.51 4.05 1.30
CA VAL A 82 -23.35 4.27 2.49
C VAL A 82 -22.91 5.54 3.21
N GLU A 83 -23.83 6.19 3.93
CA GLU A 83 -23.56 7.45 4.64
C GLU A 83 -22.69 7.28 5.89
N ASN A 84 -22.66 6.08 6.46
CA ASN A 84 -21.93 5.76 7.68
C ASN A 84 -21.37 4.33 7.65
N PRO A 85 -20.27 4.05 8.35
CA PRO A 85 -19.59 2.76 8.28
C PRO A 85 -20.43 1.61 8.88
N SER A 86 -21.26 1.88 9.88
CA SER A 86 -22.12 0.87 10.50
C SER A 86 -23.24 0.36 9.60
N SER A 87 -23.60 1.13 8.56
CA SER A 87 -24.54 0.70 7.52
C SER A 87 -23.87 -0.01 6.35
N ALA A 88 -22.54 -0.14 6.35
CA ALA A 88 -21.82 -0.84 5.29
C ALA A 88 -22.27 -2.31 5.23
N PRO A 89 -22.36 -2.91 4.03
CA PRO A 89 -22.80 -4.29 3.86
C PRO A 89 -21.86 -5.24 4.59
N VAL A 90 -22.31 -5.79 5.71
CA VAL A 90 -21.56 -6.80 6.48
C VAL A 90 -21.27 -8.01 5.58
N ASP A 91 -20.10 -8.62 5.74
CA ASP A 91 -19.68 -9.82 5.02
C ASP A 91 -19.59 -9.71 3.49
N PHE A 92 -19.66 -8.51 2.90
CA PHE A 92 -19.60 -8.33 1.44
C PHE A 92 -18.33 -8.91 0.82
N TYR A 93 -17.24 -9.01 1.60
CA TYR A 93 -15.97 -9.57 1.19
C TYR A 93 -16.01 -11.08 0.89
N ARG A 94 -17.05 -11.81 1.33
CA ARG A 94 -17.21 -13.25 1.07
C ARG A 94 -17.53 -13.51 -0.40
N SER A 95 -16.88 -14.50 -1.01
CA SER A 95 -16.99 -14.78 -2.45
C SER A 95 -18.43 -15.00 -2.93
N GLY A 96 -19.29 -15.62 -2.12
CA GLY A 96 -20.69 -15.91 -2.47
C GLY A 96 -21.71 -14.81 -2.13
N TYR A 97 -21.27 -13.65 -1.62
CA TYR A 97 -22.19 -12.56 -1.28
C TYR A 97 -22.84 -11.99 -2.56
N ASP A 98 -24.15 -11.80 -2.57
CA ASP A 98 -24.89 -11.30 -3.73
C ASP A 98 -24.71 -9.78 -3.90
N VAL A 99 -24.21 -9.39 -5.07
CA VAL A 99 -24.00 -7.98 -5.48
C VAL A 99 -24.73 -7.64 -6.77
N SER A 100 -25.71 -8.46 -7.16
CA SER A 100 -26.51 -8.23 -8.35
C SER A 100 -27.23 -6.88 -8.33
N GLY A 101 -27.63 -6.41 -7.14
CA GLY A 101 -28.25 -5.10 -6.91
C GLY A 101 -27.28 -3.96 -6.60
N TRP A 102 -25.98 -4.15 -6.74
CA TRP A 102 -24.99 -3.08 -6.55
C TRP A 102 -24.78 -2.29 -7.85
N ASP A 103 -24.44 -1.02 -7.68
CA ASP A 103 -24.04 -0.15 -8.78
C ASP A 103 -22.68 -0.59 -9.35
N GLU A 104 -22.27 0.07 -10.43
CA GLU A 104 -20.90 -0.05 -10.97
C GLU A 104 -20.22 1.31 -10.98
N ILE A 105 -18.95 1.33 -10.56
CA ILE A 105 -18.11 2.53 -10.57
C ILE A 105 -16.82 2.26 -11.36
N PRO A 106 -16.36 3.21 -12.19
CA PRO A 106 -15.02 3.11 -12.76
C PRO A 106 -13.96 3.26 -11.67
N VAL A 107 -12.93 2.45 -11.74
CA VAL A 107 -11.72 2.55 -10.93
C VAL A 107 -10.52 2.75 -11.86
N PRO A 108 -9.68 3.76 -11.63
CA PRO A 108 -9.77 4.76 -10.56
C PRO A 108 -10.82 5.83 -10.81
N LEU A 109 -11.54 6.22 -9.76
CA LEU A 109 -12.37 7.42 -9.73
C LEU A 109 -12.76 7.74 -8.27
N PRO A 110 -12.53 8.97 -7.78
CA PRO A 110 -13.16 9.40 -6.55
C PRO A 110 -14.68 9.30 -6.63
N TRP A 111 -15.34 8.68 -5.65
CA TRP A 111 -16.77 8.36 -5.77
C TRP A 111 -17.66 9.61 -5.88
N GLN A 112 -17.18 10.76 -5.40
CA GLN A 112 -17.90 12.03 -5.51
C GLN A 112 -18.07 12.46 -6.97
N LEU A 113 -17.12 12.13 -7.84
CA LEU A 113 -17.21 12.42 -9.28
C LEU A 113 -18.18 11.47 -10.00
N ALA A 114 -18.54 10.34 -9.38
CA ALA A 114 -19.61 9.45 -9.83
C ALA A 114 -20.99 9.82 -9.23
N GLY A 115 -21.09 10.91 -8.47
CA GLY A 115 -22.35 11.39 -7.88
C GLY A 115 -22.66 10.86 -6.48
N TYR A 116 -21.73 10.14 -5.83
CA TYR A 116 -21.93 9.64 -4.46
C TYR A 116 -21.44 10.64 -3.40
N GLY A 117 -22.28 10.94 -2.41
CA GLY A 117 -21.94 11.91 -1.37
C GLY A 117 -21.73 13.33 -1.91
N GLN A 118 -20.85 14.10 -1.26
CA GLN A 118 -20.62 15.51 -1.57
C GLN A 118 -19.12 15.81 -1.64
N LEU A 119 -18.73 16.70 -2.56
CA LEU A 119 -17.41 17.35 -2.59
C LEU A 119 -17.38 18.48 -1.58
N TYR A 120 -16.25 18.60 -0.88
CA TYR A 120 -15.99 19.77 -0.04
C TYR A 120 -14.73 20.46 -0.50
N TYR A 121 -14.69 21.77 -0.37
CA TYR A 121 -13.45 22.54 -0.41
C TYR A 121 -13.27 23.22 0.94
N PHE A 122 -12.08 23.06 1.53
CA PHE A 122 -11.71 23.72 2.78
C PHE A 122 -10.21 24.01 2.77
N ASN A 123 -9.86 25.21 3.24
CA ASN A 123 -8.49 25.64 3.45
C ASN A 123 -7.92 25.05 4.76
N ALA A 124 -8.26 25.64 5.91
CA ALA A 124 -7.70 25.24 7.21
C ALA A 124 -8.66 24.44 8.12
N SER A 125 -9.95 24.44 7.83
CA SER A 125 -10.97 23.77 8.66
C SER A 125 -11.17 22.31 8.25
N LEU A 126 -11.50 21.45 9.21
CA LEU A 126 -11.87 20.06 8.93
C LEU A 126 -13.37 19.92 8.63
N PRO A 127 -13.73 19.36 7.45
CA PRO A 127 -15.13 19.08 7.11
C PRO A 127 -15.83 18.24 8.18
N MET A 128 -15.14 17.24 8.72
CA MET A 128 -15.73 16.25 9.61
C MET A 128 -16.15 16.81 10.97
N VAL A 129 -15.44 17.83 11.48
CA VAL A 129 -15.75 18.46 12.77
C VAL A 129 -16.91 19.46 12.63
N GLY A 130 -16.95 20.19 11.50
CA GLY A 130 -17.99 21.20 11.23
C GLY A 130 -19.25 20.69 10.52
N ASP A 131 -19.36 19.39 10.22
CA ASP A 131 -20.51 18.86 9.49
C ASP A 131 -21.73 18.72 10.42
N PRO A 132 -22.86 19.43 10.16
CA PRO A 132 -24.03 19.36 11.02
C PRO A 132 -24.65 17.94 11.09
N ARG A 133 -24.38 17.06 10.11
CA ARG A 133 -24.86 15.66 10.15
C ARG A 133 -24.12 14.81 11.16
N ASN A 134 -22.91 15.20 11.53
CA ASN A 134 -22.20 14.58 12.65
C ASN A 134 -22.77 14.99 14.01
N ARG A 135 -23.77 15.90 14.03
CA ARG A 135 -24.45 16.39 15.25
C ARG A 135 -23.46 16.90 16.28
N VAL A 136 -22.38 17.53 15.80
CA VAL A 136 -21.40 18.21 16.62
C VAL A 136 -21.96 19.59 16.96
N GLU A 137 -22.40 19.79 18.20
CA GLU A 137 -22.62 21.15 18.69
C GLU A 137 -21.25 21.78 18.99
N PRO A 138 -20.94 22.99 18.48
CA PRO A 138 -19.73 23.69 18.88
C PRO A 138 -19.86 24.02 20.38
N VAL A 139 -19.09 23.33 21.22
CA VAL A 139 -19.02 23.62 22.65
C VAL A 139 -18.41 25.01 22.83
N GLN A 140 -19.23 26.01 23.16
CA GLN A 140 -18.75 27.22 23.82
C GLN A 140 -18.42 26.84 25.26
N ASP A 141 -17.15 27.03 25.64
CA ASP A 141 -16.59 27.08 26.99
C ASP A 141 -17.48 26.55 28.11
N GLN A 142 -17.13 25.40 28.72
CA GLN A 142 -17.02 25.30 30.18
C GLN A 142 -16.00 24.22 30.55
N ALA A 143 -14.97 24.65 31.28
CA ALA A 143 -14.07 23.78 32.01
C ALA A 143 -14.89 22.88 32.96
N ASP A 144 -14.73 21.58 32.86
CA ASP A 144 -14.74 20.75 34.06
C ASP A 144 -13.94 19.44 33.90
N ASP A 145 -13.42 19.08 35.05
CA ASP A 145 -12.48 18.07 35.46
C ASP A 145 -12.73 16.60 35.06
N GLY A 146 -11.64 15.95 34.63
CA GLY A 146 -11.29 14.61 35.10
C GLY A 146 -11.98 13.41 34.44
N GLY A 147 -11.27 12.81 33.47
CA GLY A 147 -11.17 11.35 33.30
C GLY A 147 -12.46 10.56 33.04
N GLY A 148 -12.74 10.26 31.77
CA GLY A 148 -13.74 9.26 31.41
C GLY A 148 -13.92 9.10 29.91
N ASP A 149 -13.32 8.04 29.37
CA ASP A 149 -13.74 7.24 28.20
C ASP A 149 -14.43 7.97 27.03
N MET A 150 -13.67 8.26 25.97
CA MET A 150 -14.15 8.89 24.73
C MET A 150 -14.68 7.86 23.71
N LEU A 151 -15.52 6.94 24.18
CA LEU A 151 -16.32 6.07 23.33
C LEU A 151 -17.79 6.46 23.51
N VAL A 152 -18.36 7.00 22.42
CA VAL A 152 -19.81 7.14 22.23
C VAL A 152 -20.51 8.12 23.21
N ASN A 153 -20.21 9.42 23.14
CA ASN A 153 -21.17 10.46 23.54
C ASN A 153 -20.88 11.81 22.86
N ALA A 154 -21.95 12.56 22.61
CA ALA A 154 -22.09 13.72 21.72
C ALA A 154 -21.27 15.00 22.08
N LYS A 155 -20.17 14.88 22.83
CA LYS A 155 -19.27 15.99 23.11
C LYS A 155 -18.02 15.83 22.25
N VAL A 156 -18.00 16.51 21.11
CA VAL A 156 -16.79 16.63 20.29
C VAL A 156 -16.11 17.95 20.68
N PRO A 157 -14.78 17.99 20.79
CA PRO A 157 -14.10 19.26 21.02
C PRO A 157 -14.38 20.25 19.89
N ALA A 158 -14.76 21.48 20.24
CA ALA A 158 -15.07 22.53 19.26
C ALA A 158 -13.82 22.99 18.49
N ASP A 159 -12.65 22.77 19.09
CA ASP A 159 -11.36 23.13 18.54
C ASP A 159 -10.73 21.95 17.77
N PHE A 160 -10.13 22.28 16.62
CA PHE A 160 -9.44 21.32 15.76
C PHE A 160 -8.33 20.56 16.51
N LEU A 161 -7.52 21.28 17.29
CA LEU A 161 -6.38 20.71 17.99
C LEU A 161 -6.85 19.73 19.06
N GLU A 162 -7.91 20.07 19.77
CA GLU A 162 -8.51 19.17 20.76
C GLU A 162 -9.09 17.91 20.13
N ALA A 163 -9.81 18.02 18.99
CA ALA A 163 -10.33 16.86 18.26
C ALA A 163 -9.21 15.95 17.72
N ALA A 164 -8.12 16.55 17.22
CA ALA A 164 -6.93 15.84 16.77
C ALA A 164 -6.20 15.14 17.92
N MET A 165 -6.00 15.83 19.06
CA MET A 165 -5.40 15.26 20.27
C MET A 165 -6.26 14.13 20.84
N ALA A 166 -7.58 14.27 20.74
CA ALA A 166 -8.58 13.27 21.10
C ALA A 166 -8.64 12.07 20.12
N ARG A 167 -7.98 12.17 18.96
CA ARG A 167 -8.05 11.15 17.88
C ARG A 167 -9.48 10.84 17.45
N TRP A 168 -10.36 11.84 17.52
CA TRP A 168 -11.78 11.64 17.26
C TRP A 168 -12.04 11.54 15.75
N VAL A 169 -12.82 10.55 15.32
CA VAL A 169 -13.24 10.39 13.92
C VAL A 169 -14.76 10.18 13.90
N PRO A 170 -15.51 10.84 12.99
CA PRO A 170 -16.96 10.69 12.98
C PRO A 170 -17.41 9.26 12.66
N THR A 171 -18.51 8.85 13.29
CA THR A 171 -19.21 7.57 13.02
C THR A 171 -20.60 7.78 12.42
N LEU A 172 -21.28 8.89 12.73
CA LEU A 172 -22.65 9.18 12.29
C LEU A 172 -22.73 9.58 10.82
N TRP A 173 -21.84 10.47 10.37
CA TRP A 173 -21.64 10.80 8.97
C TRP A 173 -20.15 10.59 8.63
N ASN A 174 -19.85 9.36 8.23
CA ASN A 174 -18.54 8.99 7.72
C ASN A 174 -18.75 8.04 6.52
N PRO A 175 -18.95 8.62 5.32
CA PRO A 175 -19.27 7.85 4.14
C PRO A 175 -18.28 6.71 3.89
N ALA A 176 -18.81 5.54 3.55
CA ALA A 176 -18.02 4.37 3.25
C ALA A 176 -18.36 3.82 1.86
N GLY A 177 -17.34 3.41 1.11
CA GLY A 177 -17.45 2.82 -0.22
C GLY A 177 -16.98 1.37 -0.21
N SER A 178 -17.87 0.45 -0.57
CA SER A 178 -17.58 -0.98 -0.66
C SER A 178 -17.41 -1.37 -2.12
N TYR A 179 -16.24 -1.87 -2.50
CA TYR A 179 -15.87 -2.20 -3.88
C TYR A 179 -15.67 -3.71 -4.02
N ARG A 180 -16.12 -4.30 -5.13
CA ARG A 180 -15.85 -5.70 -5.48
C ARG A 180 -15.52 -5.89 -6.95
N ARG A 181 -14.60 -6.81 -7.21
CA ARG A 181 -14.22 -7.21 -8.57
C ARG A 181 -13.67 -8.63 -8.61
N THR A 182 -14.03 -9.37 -9.66
CA THR A 182 -13.36 -10.62 -10.00
C THR A 182 -12.12 -10.38 -10.85
N PHE A 183 -11.12 -11.24 -10.70
CA PHE A 183 -9.93 -11.24 -11.54
C PHE A 183 -9.37 -12.65 -11.70
N THR A 184 -8.54 -12.84 -12.73
CA THR A 184 -7.77 -14.07 -12.93
C THR A 184 -6.28 -13.76 -12.87
N VAL A 185 -5.49 -14.73 -12.43
CA VAL A 185 -4.03 -14.62 -12.44
C VAL A 185 -3.48 -15.39 -13.66
N PRO A 186 -2.58 -14.80 -14.46
CA PRO A 186 -1.98 -15.48 -15.61
C PRO A 186 -1.29 -16.81 -15.22
N ASN A 187 -1.41 -17.82 -16.07
CA ASN A 187 -0.87 -19.17 -15.80
C ASN A 187 0.66 -19.19 -15.64
N ASP A 188 1.38 -18.29 -16.31
CA ASP A 188 2.83 -18.13 -16.22
C ASP A 188 3.28 -17.50 -14.88
N TRP A 189 2.35 -17.03 -14.05
CA TRP A 189 2.62 -16.60 -12.68
C TRP A 189 2.55 -17.73 -11.66
N LYS A 190 2.25 -18.96 -12.09
CA LYS A 190 2.26 -20.12 -11.20
C LYS A 190 3.63 -20.25 -10.52
N ARG A 191 3.62 -20.41 -9.19
CA ARG A 191 4.81 -20.47 -8.31
C ARG A 191 5.59 -19.16 -8.16
N LYS A 192 5.09 -18.05 -8.69
CA LYS A 192 5.62 -16.71 -8.41
C LYS A 192 5.02 -16.15 -7.13
N ARG A 193 5.69 -15.13 -6.61
CA ARG A 193 5.08 -14.19 -5.68
C ARG A 193 4.15 -13.27 -6.48
N VAL A 194 2.96 -13.00 -5.97
CA VAL A 194 1.97 -12.12 -6.59
C VAL A 194 1.57 -11.04 -5.59
N VAL A 195 1.75 -9.79 -5.98
CA VAL A 195 1.51 -8.61 -5.15
C VAL A 195 0.31 -7.85 -5.69
N LEU A 196 -0.58 -7.44 -4.79
CA LEU A 196 -1.64 -6.49 -5.06
C LEU A 196 -1.16 -5.08 -4.75
N HIS A 197 -1.19 -4.19 -5.73
CA HIS A 197 -0.75 -2.80 -5.62
C HIS A 197 -1.94 -1.86 -5.78
N PHE A 198 -2.11 -0.96 -4.80
CA PHE A 198 -2.98 0.21 -4.89
C PHE A 198 -2.11 1.46 -4.96
N SER A 199 -2.15 2.20 -6.07
CA SER A 199 -1.33 3.41 -6.24
C SER A 199 -1.85 4.63 -5.46
N GLY A 200 -3.07 4.55 -4.90
CA GLY A 200 -3.66 5.58 -4.05
C GLY A 200 -5.14 5.35 -3.74
N VAL A 201 -5.48 5.32 -2.45
CA VAL A 201 -6.85 5.14 -1.94
C VAL A 201 -7.08 6.12 -0.79
N LYS A 202 -8.18 6.87 -0.80
CA LYS A 202 -8.45 7.92 0.19
C LYS A 202 -9.70 7.65 1.04
N SER A 203 -9.67 7.73 2.38
CA SER A 203 -8.50 8.06 3.24
C SER A 203 -7.84 6.83 3.89
N ALA A 204 -8.62 5.77 4.10
CA ALA A 204 -8.17 4.51 4.66
C ALA A 204 -8.98 3.36 4.07
N PHE A 205 -8.38 2.16 4.01
CA PHE A 205 -9.08 0.99 3.48
C PHE A 205 -8.58 -0.32 4.06
N THR A 206 -9.50 -1.29 4.11
CA THR A 206 -9.21 -2.71 4.33
C THR A 206 -9.50 -3.46 3.03
N CYS A 207 -8.70 -4.47 2.71
CA CYS A 207 -8.91 -5.30 1.53
C CYS A 207 -8.91 -6.81 1.86
N TRP A 208 -9.67 -7.55 1.05
CA TRP A 208 -9.83 -9.00 1.18
C TRP A 208 -9.68 -9.66 -0.19
N VAL A 209 -9.05 -10.83 -0.20
CA VAL A 209 -8.97 -11.71 -1.36
C VAL A 209 -9.60 -13.04 -1.02
N ASN A 210 -10.56 -13.47 -1.84
CA ASN A 210 -11.30 -14.72 -1.67
C ASN A 210 -11.90 -14.90 -0.26
N GLY A 211 -12.46 -13.82 0.30
CA GLY A 211 -13.10 -13.81 1.61
C GLY A 211 -12.16 -13.76 2.82
N LYS A 212 -10.84 -13.66 2.60
CA LYS A 212 -9.84 -13.55 3.67
C LYS A 212 -9.25 -12.15 3.67
N GLU A 213 -9.13 -11.56 4.86
CA GLU A 213 -8.51 -10.23 5.02
C GLU A 213 -7.04 -10.31 4.65
N VAL A 214 -6.63 -9.42 3.76
CA VAL A 214 -5.24 -9.31 3.31
C VAL A 214 -4.52 -8.28 4.16
N GLY A 215 -5.13 -7.09 4.33
CA GLY A 215 -4.51 -6.01 5.08
C GLY A 215 -5.30 -4.72 5.07
N TYR A 216 -4.73 -3.74 5.77
CA TYR A 216 -5.27 -2.39 5.99
C TYR A 216 -4.20 -1.34 5.70
N SER A 217 -4.59 -0.16 5.24
CA SER A 217 -3.69 0.97 5.05
C SER A 217 -4.37 2.32 5.22
N GLN A 218 -3.62 3.25 5.83
CA GLN A 218 -3.78 4.70 5.76
C GLN A 218 -2.68 5.30 4.86
N ASP A 219 -2.65 6.63 4.76
CA ASP A 219 -1.88 7.43 3.79
C ASP A 219 -2.41 7.29 2.35
N SER A 220 -3.08 8.34 1.91
CA SER A 220 -3.76 8.36 0.62
C SER A 220 -2.81 8.51 -0.56
N PHE A 221 -1.63 9.09 -0.37
CA PHE A 221 -0.80 9.61 -1.47
C PHE A 221 0.45 8.78 -1.76
N SER A 222 0.78 7.81 -0.90
CA SER A 222 1.71 6.73 -1.21
C SER A 222 0.97 5.45 -1.66
N ALA A 223 1.70 4.55 -2.31
CA ALA A 223 1.15 3.26 -2.71
C ALA A 223 1.05 2.30 -1.51
N SER A 224 0.12 1.35 -1.61
CA SER A 224 -0.04 0.25 -0.66
C SER A 224 0.01 -1.09 -1.39
N GLU A 225 0.97 -1.92 -0.98
CA GLU A 225 1.23 -3.22 -1.57
C GLU A 225 1.02 -4.34 -0.55
N PHE A 226 0.49 -5.46 -1.02
CA PHE A 226 0.25 -6.65 -0.20
C PHE A 226 0.63 -7.92 -0.97
N ASP A 227 1.44 -8.80 -0.37
CA ASP A 227 1.66 -10.14 -0.92
C ASP A 227 0.38 -11.00 -0.78
N ILE A 228 -0.29 -11.23 -1.92
CA ILE A 228 -1.53 -12.01 -1.96
C ILE A 228 -1.31 -13.47 -2.37
N THR A 229 -0.06 -13.93 -2.48
CA THR A 229 0.29 -15.25 -3.04
C THR A 229 -0.45 -16.40 -2.37
N SER A 230 -0.58 -16.36 -1.04
CA SER A 230 -1.24 -17.40 -0.22
C SER A 230 -2.77 -17.29 -0.21
N TYR A 231 -3.32 -16.19 -0.73
CA TYR A 231 -4.76 -15.92 -0.78
C TYR A 231 -5.40 -16.34 -2.09
N LEU A 232 -4.59 -16.55 -3.13
CA LEU A 232 -5.03 -16.89 -4.48
C LEU A 232 -5.52 -18.34 -4.60
N GLN A 233 -6.49 -18.52 -5.49
CA GLN A 233 -6.98 -19.82 -5.95
C GLN A 233 -6.85 -19.94 -7.48
N PRO A 234 -6.85 -21.18 -8.03
CA PRO A 234 -6.87 -21.39 -9.47
C PRO A 234 -8.12 -20.78 -10.13
N GLY A 235 -7.95 -20.17 -11.30
CA GLY A 235 -9.05 -19.58 -12.06
C GLY A 235 -9.45 -18.20 -11.53
N GLU A 236 -10.76 -18.00 -11.32
CA GLU A 236 -11.31 -16.72 -10.87
C GLU A 236 -11.07 -16.51 -9.38
N ASN A 237 -10.66 -15.29 -9.03
CA ASN A 237 -10.44 -14.79 -7.68
C ASN A 237 -11.33 -13.57 -7.45
N MET A 238 -11.68 -13.30 -6.20
CA MET A 238 -12.48 -12.14 -5.79
C MET A 238 -11.63 -11.18 -4.97
N LEU A 239 -11.63 -9.89 -5.34
CA LEU A 239 -11.11 -8.79 -4.54
C LEU A 239 -12.27 -7.98 -4.00
N ALA A 240 -12.23 -7.69 -2.70
CA ALA A 240 -13.14 -6.78 -2.02
C ALA A 240 -12.35 -5.69 -1.27
N VAL A 241 -12.85 -4.47 -1.26
CA VAL A 241 -12.20 -3.32 -0.61
C VAL A 241 -13.25 -2.47 0.08
N GLN A 242 -13.03 -2.15 1.36
CA GLN A 242 -13.85 -1.20 2.11
C GLN A 242 -13.03 0.06 2.29
N VAL A 243 -13.48 1.16 1.71
CA VAL A 243 -12.85 2.48 1.85
C VAL A 243 -13.67 3.33 2.79
N ILE A 244 -13.01 3.99 3.73
CA ILE A 244 -13.61 4.93 4.68
C ILE A 244 -13.17 6.36 4.30
N ARG A 245 -14.11 7.30 4.39
CA ARG A 245 -13.88 8.71 4.01
C ARG A 245 -12.98 9.45 4.99
N TRP A 246 -13.26 9.28 6.28
CA TRP A 246 -12.55 9.93 7.38
C TRP A 246 -11.91 8.87 8.26
N SER A 247 -10.61 8.99 8.47
CA SER A 247 -9.82 8.19 9.41
C SER A 247 -8.98 9.10 10.30
N ASP A 248 -8.31 8.57 11.30
CA ASP A 248 -7.35 9.34 12.11
C ASP A 248 -6.21 9.93 11.24
N GLY A 249 -5.78 9.22 10.20
CA GLY A 249 -4.83 9.74 9.21
C GLY A 249 -5.30 11.01 8.47
N THR A 250 -6.61 11.30 8.46
CA THR A 250 -7.14 12.54 7.88
C THR A 250 -6.58 13.79 8.56
N TYR A 251 -6.25 13.72 9.86
CA TYR A 251 -5.63 14.85 10.58
C TYR A 251 -4.25 15.23 10.01
N GLN A 252 -3.56 14.31 9.32
CA GLN A 252 -2.30 14.57 8.63
C GLN A 252 -2.48 14.93 7.13
N GLU A 253 -3.71 14.92 6.64
CA GLU A 253 -4.05 15.16 5.24
C GLU A 253 -4.97 16.38 5.07
N ILE A 254 -4.62 17.50 5.73
CA ILE A 254 -5.43 18.72 5.81
C ILE A 254 -5.05 19.80 4.78
N GLN A 255 -4.52 19.42 3.62
CA GLN A 255 -4.12 20.37 2.57
C GLN A 255 -5.29 21.26 2.09
N ASP A 256 -5.00 22.50 1.68
CA ASP A 256 -5.95 23.42 1.05
C ASP A 256 -6.38 22.91 -0.32
N MET A 257 -7.39 22.02 -0.33
CA MET A 257 -7.85 21.31 -1.54
C MET A 257 -9.27 20.79 -1.41
N ILE A 258 -9.78 20.28 -2.53
CA ILE A 258 -11.05 19.55 -2.60
C ILE A 258 -10.91 18.19 -1.90
N ARG A 259 -11.85 17.87 -1.01
CA ARG A 259 -11.89 16.64 -0.21
C ARG A 259 -12.67 15.54 -0.94
N MET A 260 -11.91 14.62 -1.51
CA MET A 260 -12.38 13.45 -2.26
C MET A 260 -12.11 12.14 -1.50
N SER A 261 -12.66 11.03 -1.98
CA SER A 261 -12.51 9.70 -1.36
C SER A 261 -12.71 8.58 -2.38
N GLY A 262 -12.22 7.38 -2.05
CA GLY A 262 -12.30 6.21 -2.91
C GLY A 262 -10.95 5.80 -3.49
N ILE A 263 -10.99 4.83 -4.41
CA ILE A 263 -9.81 4.34 -5.13
C ILE A 263 -9.56 5.31 -6.30
N PHE A 264 -8.59 6.23 -6.13
CA PHE A 264 -8.42 7.38 -7.02
C PHE A 264 -7.16 7.31 -7.90
N ARG A 265 -6.33 6.28 -7.71
CA ARG A 265 -5.24 5.90 -8.62
C ARG A 265 -5.31 4.40 -8.92
N ASP A 266 -4.47 3.97 -9.85
CA ASP A 266 -4.49 2.63 -10.42
C ASP A 266 -4.45 1.51 -9.37
N VAL A 267 -5.09 0.39 -9.73
CA VAL A 267 -4.97 -0.88 -9.02
C VAL A 267 -4.44 -1.90 -10.01
N TYR A 268 -3.40 -2.64 -9.63
CA TYR A 268 -2.86 -3.69 -10.47
C TYR A 268 -2.26 -4.82 -9.63
N LEU A 269 -2.01 -5.94 -10.29
CA LEU A 269 -1.18 -7.01 -9.76
C LEU A 269 0.17 -6.99 -10.47
N PHE A 270 1.21 -7.39 -9.76
CA PHE A 270 2.47 -7.78 -10.39
C PHE A 270 3.04 -9.07 -9.80
N ALA A 271 3.92 -9.72 -10.54
CA ALA A 271 4.54 -10.98 -10.13
C ALA A 271 6.07 -10.94 -10.19
N THR A 272 6.70 -11.46 -9.13
CA THR A 272 8.15 -11.62 -9.02
C THR A 272 8.50 -13.09 -8.77
N PRO A 273 9.74 -13.55 -9.05
CA PRO A 273 10.19 -14.81 -8.48
C PRO A 273 10.17 -14.73 -6.94
N LYS A 274 10.14 -15.87 -6.23
CA LYS A 274 10.11 -15.82 -4.75
C LYS A 274 11.38 -15.20 -4.15
N ALA A 275 12.53 -15.48 -4.77
CA ALA A 275 13.75 -14.72 -4.56
C ALA A 275 13.80 -13.61 -5.62
N HIS A 276 13.71 -12.36 -5.20
CA HIS A 276 13.53 -11.21 -6.08
C HIS A 276 14.25 -9.98 -5.54
N ILE A 277 14.50 -9.01 -6.41
CA ILE A 277 14.99 -7.69 -6.01
C ILE A 277 13.85 -7.00 -5.23
N GLY A 278 14.06 -6.82 -3.94
CA GLY A 278 13.06 -6.25 -3.03
C GLY A 278 13.13 -4.72 -2.95
N ASP A 279 14.33 -4.17 -3.05
CA ASP A 279 14.60 -2.74 -3.14
C ASP A 279 15.95 -2.49 -3.81
N PHE A 280 16.18 -1.26 -4.25
CA PHE A 280 17.46 -0.82 -4.77
C PHE A 280 17.65 0.68 -4.59
N ARG A 281 18.91 1.11 -4.51
CA ARG A 281 19.31 2.52 -4.50
C ARG A 281 20.33 2.74 -5.59
N ILE A 282 20.07 3.70 -6.46
CA ILE A 282 21.02 4.16 -7.47
C ILE A 282 21.62 5.48 -7.02
N GLU A 283 22.95 5.55 -7.07
CA GLU A 283 23.68 6.80 -6.91
C GLU A 283 24.52 7.08 -8.16
N ALA A 284 24.41 8.30 -8.67
CA ALA A 284 25.12 8.79 -9.85
C ALA A 284 25.97 10.01 -9.44
N ASN A 285 26.98 9.77 -8.62
CA ASN A 285 27.76 10.79 -7.93
C ASN A 285 28.78 11.42 -8.89
N VAL A 286 28.51 12.64 -9.37
CA VAL A 286 29.39 13.39 -10.27
C VAL A 286 30.49 14.10 -9.47
N ALA A 287 31.74 13.99 -9.95
CA ALA A 287 32.89 14.67 -9.38
C ALA A 287 32.79 16.20 -9.56
N GLU A 288 33.51 16.96 -8.74
CA GLU A 288 33.50 18.43 -8.79
C GLU A 288 34.04 18.97 -10.13
N SER A 289 34.96 18.21 -10.74
CA SER A 289 35.47 18.48 -12.09
C SER A 289 34.42 18.33 -13.20
N LEU A 290 33.23 17.79 -12.89
CA LEU A 290 32.10 17.52 -13.80
C LEU A 290 32.40 16.52 -14.92
N ASP A 291 33.60 15.96 -14.94
CA ASP A 291 34.14 15.18 -16.05
C ASP A 291 34.29 13.68 -15.70
N ARG A 292 33.93 13.31 -14.47
CA ARG A 292 33.90 11.94 -13.95
C ARG A 292 32.70 11.74 -13.02
N ALA A 293 32.23 10.51 -12.92
CA ALA A 293 31.24 10.11 -11.95
C ALA A 293 31.49 8.69 -11.41
N THR A 294 31.00 8.44 -10.20
CA THR A 294 30.84 7.08 -9.66
C THR A 294 29.36 6.71 -9.77
N PHE A 295 29.07 5.67 -10.52
CA PHE A 295 27.75 5.04 -10.57
C PHE A 295 27.74 3.84 -9.62
N SER A 296 26.80 3.80 -8.68
CA SER A 296 26.63 2.66 -7.79
C SER A 296 25.18 2.25 -7.66
N VAL A 297 24.97 0.94 -7.50
CA VAL A 297 23.66 0.35 -7.25
C VAL A 297 23.76 -0.56 -6.04
N ASP A 298 23.11 -0.16 -4.95
CA ASP A 298 22.84 -1.02 -3.81
C ASP A 298 21.56 -1.82 -4.12
N VAL A 299 21.61 -3.14 -4.00
CA VAL A 299 20.50 -4.04 -4.35
C VAL A 299 20.17 -4.93 -3.17
N GLU A 300 18.93 -4.87 -2.71
CA GLU A 300 18.39 -5.79 -1.71
C GLU A 300 17.75 -6.99 -2.41
N LEU A 301 18.27 -8.20 -2.15
CA LEU A 301 17.65 -9.44 -2.58
C LEU A 301 16.80 -10.02 -1.44
N ARG A 302 15.49 -10.13 -1.64
CA ARG A 302 14.53 -10.71 -0.69
C ARG A 302 14.15 -12.13 -1.08
N ASN A 303 13.94 -13.01 -0.10
CA ASN A 303 13.46 -14.36 -0.31
C ASN A 303 12.18 -14.64 0.49
N THR A 304 11.06 -14.76 -0.22
CA THR A 304 9.71 -15.09 0.33
C THR A 304 9.34 -16.57 0.16
N ALA A 305 10.35 -17.42 -0.09
CA ALA A 305 10.16 -18.86 -0.13
C ALA A 305 10.48 -19.48 1.22
N SER A 306 9.83 -20.61 1.52
CA SER A 306 10.13 -21.45 2.67
C SER A 306 11.46 -22.21 2.59
N ARG A 307 12.31 -21.91 1.61
CA ARG A 307 13.60 -22.57 1.38
C ARG A 307 14.68 -21.52 1.08
N PRO A 308 15.94 -21.78 1.44
CA PRO A 308 17.04 -20.89 1.08
C PRO A 308 17.15 -20.67 -0.43
N ALA A 309 17.51 -19.46 -0.82
CA ALA A 309 17.75 -19.05 -2.19
C ALA A 309 19.27 -18.90 -2.43
N SER A 310 19.89 -19.91 -3.06
CA SER A 310 21.32 -19.93 -3.40
C SER A 310 21.56 -19.85 -4.91
N GLY A 311 22.83 -19.67 -5.32
CA GLY A 311 23.27 -19.73 -6.72
C GLY A 311 22.87 -18.54 -7.58
N ARG A 312 22.66 -17.36 -6.96
CA ARG A 312 22.24 -16.14 -7.66
C ARG A 312 23.36 -15.13 -7.76
N SER A 313 23.29 -14.32 -8.81
CA SER A 313 24.10 -13.11 -8.97
C SER A 313 23.20 -11.96 -9.41
N VAL A 314 23.68 -10.74 -9.15
CA VAL A 314 23.10 -9.52 -9.70
C VAL A 314 24.05 -9.01 -10.77
N GLU A 315 23.49 -8.61 -11.90
CA GLU A 315 24.20 -7.89 -12.96
C GLU A 315 23.55 -6.52 -13.15
N VAL A 316 24.36 -5.47 -13.29
CA VAL A 316 23.88 -4.11 -13.58
C VAL A 316 24.53 -3.65 -14.87
N GLU A 317 23.70 -3.44 -15.89
CA GLU A 317 24.12 -2.86 -17.17
C GLU A 317 23.61 -1.42 -17.25
N LEU A 318 24.52 -0.46 -17.41
CA LEU A 318 24.18 0.93 -17.72
C LEU A 318 24.28 1.13 -19.24
N ILE A 319 23.23 1.63 -19.86
CA ILE A 319 23.20 1.95 -21.30
C ILE A 319 22.91 3.44 -21.52
N ASP A 320 23.44 4.01 -22.60
CA ASP A 320 23.12 5.36 -23.04
C ASP A 320 21.76 5.44 -23.74
N ALA A 321 21.33 6.65 -24.12
CA ALA A 321 20.06 6.88 -24.82
C ALA A 321 19.96 6.21 -26.20
N ALA A 322 21.09 5.80 -26.82
CA ALA A 322 21.10 5.03 -28.05
C ALA A 322 21.07 3.50 -27.80
N GLY A 323 21.00 3.09 -26.53
CA GLY A 323 21.03 1.70 -26.10
C GLY A 323 22.42 1.07 -26.10
N LYS A 324 23.49 1.86 -26.21
CA LYS A 324 24.86 1.37 -26.19
C LYS A 324 25.31 1.14 -24.74
N PRO A 325 25.94 -0.01 -24.42
CA PRO A 325 26.52 -0.26 -23.11
C PRO A 325 27.60 0.76 -22.73
N VAL A 326 27.50 1.25 -21.50
CA VAL A 326 28.41 2.19 -20.84
C VAL A 326 29.21 1.48 -19.76
N SER A 327 28.55 0.66 -18.94
CA SER A 327 29.18 -0.22 -17.96
C SER A 327 28.38 -1.51 -17.78
N LEU A 328 29.06 -2.56 -17.32
CA LEU A 328 28.47 -3.85 -16.97
C LEU A 328 29.19 -4.42 -15.75
N GLU A 329 28.51 -4.38 -14.61
CA GLU A 329 29.03 -4.89 -13.34
C GLU A 329 28.27 -6.16 -12.94
N SER A 330 28.95 -7.07 -12.24
CA SER A 330 28.31 -8.28 -11.72
C SER A 330 28.82 -8.64 -10.32
N ALA A 331 27.94 -9.17 -9.48
CA ALA A 331 28.28 -9.64 -8.15
C ALA A 331 27.51 -10.93 -7.81
N THR A 332 28.21 -11.94 -7.28
CA THR A 332 27.55 -13.12 -6.70
C THR A 332 26.89 -12.74 -5.39
N VAL A 333 25.67 -13.23 -5.16
CA VAL A 333 24.92 -12.97 -3.93
C VAL A 333 25.04 -14.18 -3.01
N PRO A 334 25.28 -13.98 -1.69
CA PRO A 334 25.21 -15.05 -0.70
C PRO A 334 23.86 -15.76 -0.72
N SER A 335 23.80 -16.97 -0.17
CA SER A 335 22.52 -17.66 0.01
C SER A 335 21.61 -16.85 0.93
N VAL A 336 20.39 -16.56 0.48
CA VAL A 336 19.39 -15.85 1.28
C VAL A 336 18.53 -16.85 2.04
N SER A 337 18.39 -16.68 3.36
CA SER A 337 17.53 -17.53 4.18
C SER A 337 16.05 -17.35 3.82
N PRO A 338 15.15 -18.29 4.21
CA PRO A 338 13.71 -18.09 4.11
C PRO A 338 13.26 -16.83 4.85
N GLU A 339 12.33 -16.09 4.26
CA GLU A 339 11.72 -14.86 4.84
C GLU A 339 12.78 -13.84 5.32
N SER A 340 13.87 -13.70 4.56
CA SER A 340 14.96 -12.78 4.87
C SER A 340 15.44 -12.04 3.63
N SER A 341 16.38 -11.11 3.84
CA SER A 341 17.04 -10.38 2.77
C SER A 341 18.56 -10.29 2.98
N VAL A 342 19.26 -9.97 1.90
CA VAL A 342 20.69 -9.63 1.89
C VAL A 342 20.92 -8.48 0.91
N GLU A 343 21.97 -7.71 1.15
CA GLU A 343 22.36 -6.60 0.28
C GLU A 343 23.63 -6.94 -0.51
N THR A 344 23.73 -6.37 -1.71
CA THR A 344 24.96 -6.36 -2.52
C THR A 344 25.10 -5.01 -3.19
N VAL A 345 26.34 -4.60 -3.47
CA VAL A 345 26.62 -3.30 -4.06
C VAL A 345 27.51 -3.46 -5.28
N LEU A 346 27.10 -2.85 -6.39
CA LEU A 346 27.86 -2.80 -7.64
C LEU A 346 28.28 -1.36 -7.90
N ARG A 347 29.50 -1.16 -8.43
CA ARG A 347 30.06 0.18 -8.68
C ARG A 347 30.81 0.22 -10.00
N ALA A 348 30.65 1.31 -10.74
CA ALA A 348 31.39 1.61 -11.96
C ALA A 348 31.90 3.07 -11.93
N SER A 349 33.07 3.30 -12.51
CA SER A 349 33.57 4.64 -12.80
C SER A 349 33.16 5.04 -14.21
N ILE A 350 32.62 6.25 -14.36
CA ILE A 350 32.13 6.79 -15.63
C ILE A 350 32.96 8.03 -15.97
N ASP A 351 33.68 7.98 -17.09
CA ASP A 351 34.45 9.11 -17.62
C ASP A 351 33.60 9.90 -18.61
N GLN A 352 33.68 11.23 -18.54
CA GLN A 352 32.95 12.19 -19.39
C GLN A 352 31.44 11.87 -19.47
N PRO A 353 30.71 11.74 -18.34
CA PRO A 353 29.27 11.46 -18.38
C PRO A 353 28.53 12.62 -19.04
N LEU A 354 27.50 12.31 -19.85
CA LEU A 354 26.54 13.32 -20.28
C LEU A 354 25.69 13.73 -19.08
N LEU A 355 25.85 14.98 -18.63
CA LEU A 355 25.19 15.48 -17.44
C LEU A 355 23.72 15.82 -17.71
N TRP A 356 22.86 15.50 -16.77
CA TRP A 356 21.47 15.91 -16.81
C TRP A 356 21.31 17.37 -16.36
N HIS A 357 20.61 18.17 -17.15
CA HIS A 357 20.17 19.52 -16.84
C HIS A 357 18.73 19.70 -17.37
N PRO A 358 17.87 20.57 -16.80
CA PRO A 358 16.52 20.80 -17.33
C PRO A 358 16.49 21.16 -18.83
N GLU A 359 17.51 21.85 -19.34
CA GLU A 359 17.65 22.19 -20.77
C GLU A 359 18.30 21.07 -21.61
N HIS A 360 19.03 20.16 -20.95
CA HIS A 360 19.74 19.04 -21.55
C HIS A 360 19.47 17.76 -20.73
N PRO A 361 18.28 17.17 -20.84
CA PRO A 361 17.84 16.08 -19.97
C PRO A 361 18.44 14.74 -20.40
N HIS A 362 19.77 14.64 -20.42
CA HIS A 362 20.48 13.42 -20.75
C HIS A 362 20.15 12.32 -19.74
N LEU A 363 19.63 11.21 -20.23
CA LEU A 363 19.28 10.03 -19.45
C LEU A 363 20.05 8.82 -19.95
N TYR A 364 20.46 8.01 -18.98
CA TYR A 364 20.93 6.64 -19.15
C TYR A 364 19.84 5.70 -18.62
N THR A 365 19.95 4.42 -18.95
CA THR A 365 19.08 3.39 -18.39
C THR A 365 19.93 2.34 -17.68
N ALA A 366 19.60 2.07 -16.41
CA ALA A 366 20.14 0.93 -15.68
C ALA A 366 19.20 -0.28 -15.82
N LEU A 367 19.75 -1.41 -16.25
CA LEU A 367 19.10 -2.71 -16.22
C LEU A 367 19.70 -3.52 -15.07
N ILE A 368 18.96 -3.65 -13.97
CA ILE A 368 19.33 -4.45 -12.79
C ILE A 368 18.75 -5.84 -12.97
N LYS A 369 19.60 -6.84 -13.16
CA LYS A 369 19.20 -8.20 -13.54
C LYS A 369 19.49 -9.15 -12.39
N LEU A 370 18.47 -9.90 -11.96
CA LEU A 370 18.66 -11.04 -11.09
C LEU A 370 18.91 -12.29 -11.95
N MET A 371 20.04 -12.91 -11.72
CA MET A 371 20.52 -14.06 -12.49
C MET A 371 20.56 -15.31 -11.62
N ARG A 372 20.25 -16.47 -12.23
CA ARG A 372 20.51 -17.79 -11.65
C ARG A 372 21.03 -18.73 -12.73
N ASP A 373 22.17 -19.37 -12.47
CA ASP A 373 22.80 -20.32 -13.39
C ASP A 373 22.95 -19.76 -14.83
N GLY A 374 23.33 -18.48 -14.96
CA GLY A 374 23.49 -17.79 -16.23
C GLY A 374 22.19 -17.42 -16.95
N LYS A 375 21.03 -17.53 -16.28
CA LYS A 375 19.72 -17.15 -16.83
C LYS A 375 19.09 -16.02 -16.02
N VAL A 376 18.48 -15.08 -16.73
CA VAL A 376 17.70 -14.00 -16.14
C VAL A 376 16.43 -14.57 -15.48
N GLU A 377 16.21 -14.28 -14.19
CA GLU A 377 14.94 -14.55 -13.49
C GLU A 377 14.02 -13.31 -13.49
N GLU A 378 14.62 -12.13 -13.42
CA GLU A 378 13.97 -10.82 -13.25
C GLU A 378 14.89 -9.70 -13.76
N VAL A 379 14.30 -8.65 -14.32
CA VAL A 379 15.00 -7.41 -14.71
C VAL A 379 14.21 -6.22 -14.21
N ILE A 380 14.86 -5.29 -13.50
CA ILE A 380 14.35 -3.97 -13.20
C ILE A 380 15.00 -2.97 -14.16
N ARG A 381 14.18 -2.09 -14.73
CA ARG A 381 14.63 -0.96 -15.55
C ARG A 381 14.48 0.33 -14.75
N GLN A 382 15.52 1.15 -14.70
CA GLN A 382 15.46 2.47 -14.07
C GLN A 382 16.20 3.52 -14.91
N ASP A 383 15.61 4.70 -15.07
CA ASP A 383 16.29 5.84 -15.69
C ASP A 383 17.27 6.48 -14.71
N VAL A 384 18.44 6.84 -15.21
CA VAL A 384 19.58 7.37 -14.45
C VAL A 384 20.02 8.70 -15.04
N ALA A 385 20.19 9.69 -14.17
CA ALA A 385 20.64 11.04 -14.52
C ALA A 385 21.88 11.40 -13.69
N PHE A 386 23.00 11.61 -14.36
CA PHE A 386 24.22 12.14 -13.73
C PHE A 386 24.06 13.64 -13.53
N ARG A 387 23.92 14.07 -12.28
CA ARG A 387 23.80 15.48 -11.91
C ARG A 387 24.34 15.70 -10.51
N ARG A 388 24.71 16.93 -10.22
CA ARG A 388 25.23 17.35 -8.92
C ARG A 388 24.46 18.57 -8.45
N PHE A 389 24.18 18.62 -7.15
CA PHE A 389 23.64 19.78 -6.47
C PHE A 389 24.58 20.09 -5.32
N ASP A 390 25.17 21.27 -5.33
CA ASP A 390 25.99 21.79 -4.24
C ASP A 390 25.32 23.04 -3.66
N TRP A 391 25.57 23.28 -2.39
CA TRP A 391 25.27 24.54 -1.73
C TRP A 391 26.60 25.17 -1.37
N ASP A 392 26.87 26.36 -1.91
CA ASP A 392 28.03 27.18 -1.59
C ASP A 392 27.78 28.07 -0.36
#